data_AF-A0A843HXK6-F1
#
_entry.id   AF-A0A843HXK6-F1
#
_cell.length_a   1.000
_cell.length_b   1.000
_cell.length_c   1.000
_cell.angle_alpha   90.00
_cell.angle_beta   90.00
_cell.angle_gamma   90.00
#
_symmetry.space_group_name_H-M   'P 1'
#
loop_
_entity.id
_entity.type
_entity.pdbx_description
1 polymer ?
#
loop_
_entity_poly.entity_id
_entity_poly.type
_entity_poly.pdbx_seq_one_letter_code
_entity_poly.pdbx_strand_id
1 'polypeptide(L)'
;MLFAVYCNPKISKPALIIYFLNVFTALAFRKNEILTLGIHFLNCFLFYTCAKYLFASITPATLMLTDDERLVLRELSNGKLQKEIVEFSENQVTQILKNAMSRNRCKSKAELLQKFIKENPHELRIESQDA
;
A
#
# COMPACT_ATOMS: atom_id res chain seq x y z
N MET A 1 -19.81 6.38 -11.88
CA MET A 1 -18.33 6.27 -11.92
C MET A 1 -17.71 6.11 -10.53
N LEU A 2 -18.08 6.96 -9.56
CA LEU A 2 -17.63 6.92 -8.16
C LEU A 2 -17.74 5.53 -7.50
N PHE A 3 -18.86 4.82 -7.70
CA PHE A 3 -19.08 3.48 -7.15
C PHE A 3 -18.19 2.41 -7.80
N ALA A 4 -17.92 2.51 -9.10
CA ALA A 4 -17.07 1.57 -9.83
C ALA A 4 -15.59 1.70 -9.40
N VAL A 5 -15.11 2.93 -9.16
CA VAL A 5 -13.76 3.19 -8.64
C VAL A 5 -13.58 2.65 -7.22
N TYR A 6 -14.64 2.71 -6.40
CA TYR A 6 -14.64 2.15 -5.05
C TYR A 6 -14.59 0.61 -5.05
N CYS A 7 -15.36 -0.05 -5.93
CA CYS A 7 -15.45 -1.51 -5.98
C CYS A 7 -14.23 -2.20 -6.60
N ASN A 8 -13.45 -1.53 -7.46
CA ASN A 8 -12.27 -2.13 -8.06
C ASN A 8 -11.14 -1.10 -8.32
N PRO A 9 -10.07 -1.09 -7.51
CA PRO A 9 -8.99 -0.10 -7.63
C PRO A 9 -8.20 -0.22 -8.95
N LYS A 10 -8.24 -1.38 -9.64
CA LYS A 10 -7.58 -1.56 -10.94
C LYS A 10 -8.21 -0.71 -12.05
N ILE A 11 -9.51 -0.42 -11.94
CA ILE A 11 -10.22 0.41 -12.94
C ILE A 11 -10.22 1.89 -12.60
N SER A 12 -9.65 2.28 -11.44
CA SER A 12 -9.59 3.69 -11.01
C SER A 12 -8.89 4.60 -12.03
N LYS A 13 -7.72 4.18 -12.52
CA LYS A 13 -6.92 4.92 -13.50
C LYS A 13 -7.63 5.08 -14.86
N PRO A 14 -8.10 4.01 -15.52
CA PRO A 14 -8.80 4.15 -16.80
C PRO A 14 -10.12 4.92 -16.66
N ALA A 15 -10.85 4.78 -15.55
CA ALA A 15 -12.07 5.56 -15.32
C ALA A 15 -11.78 7.06 -15.18
N LEU A 16 -10.68 7.44 -14.50
CA LEU A 16 -10.25 8.83 -14.40
C LEU A 16 -9.92 9.42 -15.78
N ILE A 17 -9.24 8.65 -16.63
CA ILE A 17 -8.87 9.06 -17.99
C ILE A 17 -10.13 9.30 -18.84
N ILE A 18 -11.09 8.37 -18.82
CA ILE A 18 -12.36 8.51 -19.56
C ILE A 18 -13.16 9.73 -19.09
N TYR A 19 -13.17 9.99 -17.77
CA TYR A 19 -13.81 11.19 -17.23
C TYR A 19 -13.15 12.47 -17.73
N PHE A 20 -11.82 12.56 -17.67
CA PHE A 20 -11.10 13.73 -18.18
C PHE A 20 -11.35 13.93 -19.68
N LEU A 21 -11.32 12.86 -20.49
CA LEU A 21 -11.64 12.94 -21.92
C LEU A 21 -13.04 13.51 -22.14
N ASN A 22 -14.06 12.98 -21.45
CA ASN A 22 -15.43 13.50 -21.57
C ASN A 22 -15.56 14.98 -21.18
N VAL A 23 -14.89 15.41 -20.10
CA VAL A 23 -14.88 16.81 -19.66
C VAL A 23 -14.20 17.69 -20.72
N PHE A 24 -13.03 17.29 -21.25
CA PHE A 24 -12.34 18.02 -22.30
C PHE A 24 -13.14 18.10 -23.59
N THR A 25 -13.82 17.02 -23.99
CA THR A 25 -14.69 17.00 -25.17
C THR A 25 -15.89 17.93 -24.98
N ALA A 26 -16.55 17.90 -23.82
CA ALA A 26 -17.67 18.78 -23.50
C ALA A 26 -17.26 20.27 -23.48
N LEU A 27 -16.06 20.58 -23.00
CA LEU A 27 -15.47 21.93 -23.02
C LEU A 27 -15.04 22.38 -24.42
N ALA A 28 -14.55 21.47 -25.27
CA ALA A 28 -14.22 21.79 -26.66
C ALA A 28 -15.46 22.17 -27.48
N PHE A 29 -16.62 21.59 -27.17
CA PHE A 29 -17.89 21.92 -27.82
C PHE A 29 -18.58 23.18 -27.25
N ARG A 30 -18.31 23.56 -26.00
CA ARG A 30 -18.83 24.79 -25.39
C ARG A 30 -17.73 25.85 -25.31
N LYS A 31 -17.61 26.69 -26.35
CA LYS A 31 -16.68 27.82 -26.37
C LYS A 31 -16.80 28.65 -25.07
N ASN A 32 -15.70 28.71 -24.33
CA ASN A 32 -15.43 29.62 -23.20
C ASN A 32 -16.25 29.46 -21.91
N GLU A 33 -15.96 28.43 -21.12
CA GLU A 33 -16.23 28.48 -19.67
C GLU A 33 -15.04 27.97 -18.84
N ILE A 34 -14.05 28.86 -18.66
CA ILE A 34 -12.88 28.63 -17.78
C ILE A 34 -13.32 28.32 -16.34
N LEU A 35 -14.44 28.91 -15.89
CA LEU A 35 -15.06 28.62 -14.59
C LEU A 35 -15.49 27.14 -14.47
N THR A 36 -16.12 26.60 -15.50
CA THR A 36 -16.56 25.20 -15.54
C THR A 36 -15.36 24.25 -15.53
N LEU A 37 -14.29 24.58 -16.26
CA LEU A 37 -13.01 23.86 -16.19
C LEU A 37 -12.41 23.90 -14.77
N GLY A 38 -12.41 25.06 -14.12
CA GLY A 38 -11.93 25.24 -12.74
C GLY A 38 -12.68 24.38 -11.73
N ILE A 39 -14.02 24.31 -11.83
CA ILE A 39 -14.86 23.45 -10.97
C ILE A 39 -14.51 21.97 -11.17
N HIS A 40 -14.26 21.53 -12.42
CA HIS A 40 -13.86 20.15 -12.67
C HIS A 40 -12.47 19.82 -12.11
N PHE A 41 -11.49 20.72 -12.25
CA PHE A 41 -10.18 20.55 -11.62
C PHE A 41 -10.27 20.48 -10.10
N LEU A 42 -11.05 21.38 -9.49
CA LEU A 42 -11.28 21.38 -8.05
C LEU A 42 -11.91 20.05 -7.60
N ASN A 43 -12.92 19.57 -8.31
CA ASN A 43 -13.56 18.28 -8.02
C ASN A 43 -12.59 17.10 -8.16
N CYS A 44 -11.74 17.09 -9.20
CA CYS A 44 -10.70 16.06 -9.36
C CYS A 44 -9.67 16.10 -8.22
N PHE A 45 -9.25 17.30 -7.81
CA PHE A 45 -8.31 17.50 -6.71
C PHE A 45 -8.90 17.06 -5.37
N LEU A 46 -10.13 17.46 -5.08
CA LEU A 46 -10.87 17.03 -3.88
C LEU A 46 -11.05 15.50 -3.89
N PHE A 47 -11.44 14.92 -5.03
CA PHE A 47 -11.58 13.47 -5.16
C PHE A 47 -10.25 12.74 -4.90
N TYR A 48 -9.15 13.20 -5.49
CA TYR A 48 -7.83 12.63 -5.25
C TYR A 48 -7.43 12.71 -3.77
N THR A 49 -7.68 13.85 -3.13
CA THR A 49 -7.33 14.09 -1.72
C THR A 49 -8.17 13.22 -0.79
N CYS A 50 -9.48 13.14 -0.99
CA CYS A 50 -10.37 12.25 -0.25
C CYS A 50 -10.00 10.78 -0.44
N ALA A 51 -9.71 10.34 -1.67
CA ALA A 51 -9.28 8.97 -1.94
C ALA A 51 -7.96 8.67 -1.23
N LYS A 52 -6.97 9.57 -1.30
CA LYS A 52 -5.67 9.40 -0.63
C LYS A 52 -5.84 9.31 0.89
N TYR A 53 -6.67 10.17 1.49
CA TYR A 53 -6.95 10.14 2.93
C TYR A 53 -7.67 8.85 3.36
N LEU A 54 -8.67 8.43 2.57
CA LEU A 54 -9.36 7.17 2.79
C LEU A 54 -8.39 5.99 2.73
N PHE A 55 -7.55 5.90 1.70
CA PHE A 55 -6.54 4.85 1.59
C PHE A 55 -5.52 4.89 2.73
N ALA A 56 -5.10 6.08 3.18
CA ALA A 56 -4.20 6.23 4.32
C ALA A 56 -4.83 5.72 5.61
N SER A 57 -6.13 5.98 5.85
CA SER A 57 -6.86 5.49 7.04
C SER A 57 -7.05 3.97 7.06
N ILE A 58 -6.98 3.33 5.89
CA ILE A 58 -7.22 1.89 5.74
C ILE A 58 -5.93 1.08 5.96
N THR A 59 -4.75 1.64 5.66
CA THR A 59 -3.46 1.02 5.98
C THR A 59 -3.09 1.31 7.44
N PRO A 60 -2.83 0.28 8.27
CA PRO A 60 -2.39 0.52 9.64
C PRO A 60 -1.07 1.31 9.62
N ALA A 61 -1.02 2.36 10.45
CA ALA A 61 0.11 3.28 10.55
C ALA A 61 1.35 2.63 11.19
N THR A 62 1.14 1.54 11.93
CA THR A 62 2.16 0.76 12.62
C THR A 62 1.97 -0.72 12.33
N LEU A 63 3.06 -1.46 12.20
CA LEU A 63 3.07 -2.91 12.06
C LEU A 63 2.50 -3.58 13.30
N MET A 64 1.43 -4.33 13.11
CA MET A 64 0.89 -5.25 14.10
C MET A 64 1.45 -6.64 13.82
N LEU A 65 2.43 -7.06 14.61
CA LEU A 65 3.10 -8.35 14.48
C LEU A 65 2.97 -9.14 15.80
N THR A 66 2.77 -10.45 15.70
CA THR A 66 2.99 -11.38 16.82
C THR A 66 4.48 -11.63 17.02
N ASP A 67 4.87 -12.23 18.15
CA ASP A 67 6.27 -12.54 18.43
C ASP A 67 6.91 -13.47 17.38
N ASP A 68 6.20 -14.53 16.96
CA ASP A 68 6.65 -15.42 15.88
C ASP A 68 6.84 -14.68 14.54
N GLU A 69 5.89 -13.81 14.18
CA GLU A 69 5.95 -12.97 12.98
C GLU A 69 7.15 -12.00 13.03
N ARG A 70 7.45 -11.44 14.21
CA ARG A 70 8.61 -10.56 14.43
C ARG A 70 9.91 -11.35 14.29
N LEU A 71 10.00 -12.54 14.86
CA LEU A 71 11.20 -13.39 14.79
C LEU A 71 11.50 -13.80 13.35
N VAL A 72 10.48 -14.28 12.62
CA VAL A 72 10.62 -14.63 11.20
C VAL A 72 11.05 -13.42 10.37
N LEU A 73 10.46 -12.24 10.59
CA LEU A 73 10.84 -11.03 9.84
C LEU A 73 12.25 -10.56 10.16
N ARG A 74 12.70 -10.68 11.42
CA ARG A 74 14.08 -10.37 11.84
C ARG A 74 15.10 -11.25 11.12
N GLU A 75 14.86 -12.55 11.12
CA GLU A 75 15.76 -13.51 10.46
C GLU A 75 15.85 -13.26 8.95
N LEU A 76 14.70 -12.95 8.33
CA LEU A 76 14.65 -12.59 6.92
C LEU A 76 15.33 -11.24 6.61
N SER A 77 15.27 -10.27 7.52
CA SER A 77 15.98 -9.00 7.34
C SER A 77 17.49 -9.12 7.52
N ASN A 78 17.95 -10.12 8.28
CA ASN A 78 19.37 -10.45 8.43
C ASN A 78 19.91 -11.27 7.25
N GLY A 79 19.08 -11.52 6.23
CA GLY A 79 19.49 -12.16 4.98
C GLY A 79 19.32 -13.68 4.96
N LYS A 80 18.78 -14.29 6.03
CA LYS A 80 18.49 -15.73 6.03
C LYS A 80 17.42 -16.07 5.01
N LEU A 81 17.60 -17.19 4.33
CA LEU A 81 16.58 -17.77 3.46
C LEU A 81 15.46 -18.39 4.32
N GLN A 82 14.26 -18.51 3.77
CA GLN A 82 13.13 -19.13 4.49
C GLN A 82 13.42 -20.55 4.99
N LYS A 83 14.33 -21.25 4.31
CA LYS A 83 14.76 -22.62 4.64
C LYS A 83 15.74 -22.69 5.82
N GLU A 84 16.35 -21.56 6.18
CA GLU A 84 17.40 -21.45 7.20
C GLU A 84 16.85 -21.04 8.57
N ILE A 85 15.54 -20.78 8.67
CA ILE A 85 14.85 -20.44 9.91
C ILE A 85 14.58 -21.75 10.66
N VAL A 86 15.46 -22.10 11.61
CA VAL A 86 15.48 -23.42 12.27
C VAL A 86 14.23 -23.71 13.10
N GLU A 87 13.59 -22.67 13.66
CA GLU A 87 12.43 -22.82 14.55
C GLU A 87 11.12 -23.17 13.82
N PHE A 88 11.06 -23.01 12.50
CA PHE A 88 9.83 -23.21 11.73
C PHE A 88 10.07 -23.97 10.42
N SER A 89 9.13 -24.83 10.03
CA SER A 89 9.13 -25.40 8.68
C SER A 89 8.86 -24.33 7.61
N GLU A 90 9.34 -24.54 6.38
CA GLU A 90 9.12 -23.61 5.25
C GLU A 90 7.63 -23.26 5.04
N ASN A 91 6.74 -24.24 5.26
CA ASN A 91 5.29 -24.05 5.16
C ASN A 91 4.75 -23.16 6.28
N GLN A 92 5.24 -23.32 7.51
CA GLN A 92 4.88 -22.46 8.64
C GLN A 92 5.37 -21.04 8.42
N VAL A 93 6.62 -20.85 7.99
CA VAL A 93 7.17 -19.53 7.63
C VAL A 93 6.32 -18.85 6.57
N THR A 94 5.92 -19.59 5.53
CA THR A 94 5.04 -19.07 4.47
C THR A 94 3.69 -18.64 5.02
N GLN A 95 3.10 -19.41 5.93
CA GLN A 95 1.81 -19.10 6.52
C GLN A 95 1.89 -17.90 7.48
N ILE A 96 2.93 -17.81 8.30
CA ILE A 96 3.22 -16.69 9.20
C ILE A 96 3.33 -15.39 8.37
N LEU A 97 4.10 -15.40 7.29
CA LEU A 97 4.24 -14.25 6.41
C LEU A 97 2.92 -13.86 5.73
N LYS A 98 2.11 -14.84 5.29
CA LYS A 98 0.78 -14.57 4.71
C LYS A 98 -0.16 -13.91 5.73
N ASN A 99 -0.16 -14.41 6.97
CA ASN A 99 -0.97 -13.86 8.04
C ASN A 99 -0.54 -12.42 8.38
N ALA A 100 0.78 -12.19 8.54
CA ALA A 100 1.36 -10.88 8.78
C ALA A 100 1.05 -9.90 7.64
N MET A 101 1.16 -10.33 6.37
CA MET A 101 0.81 -9.51 5.20
C MET A 101 -0.67 -9.14 5.19
N SER A 102 -1.56 -10.09 5.48
CA SER A 102 -3.01 -9.87 5.53
C SER A 102 -3.36 -8.84 6.60
N ARG A 103 -2.83 -9.01 7.81
CA ARG A 103 -3.07 -8.12 8.96
C ARG A 103 -2.58 -6.70 8.72
N ASN A 104 -1.40 -6.56 8.11
CA ASN A 104 -0.75 -5.27 7.85
C ASN A 104 -1.07 -4.69 6.46
N ARG A 105 -1.96 -5.35 5.72
CA ARG A 105 -2.40 -5.02 4.35
C ARG A 105 -1.23 -4.79 3.39
N CYS A 106 -0.18 -5.60 3.52
CA CYS A 106 0.97 -5.58 2.61
C CYS A 106 0.66 -6.44 1.39
N LYS A 107 0.92 -5.93 0.20
CA LYS A 107 0.68 -6.63 -1.07
C LYS A 107 1.76 -7.66 -1.38
N SER A 108 2.92 -7.54 -0.73
CA SER A 108 4.08 -8.38 -0.96
C SER A 108 4.90 -8.56 0.30
N LYS A 109 5.69 -9.64 0.33
CA LYS A 109 6.69 -9.88 1.38
C LYS A 109 7.69 -8.74 1.46
N ALA A 110 8.12 -8.20 0.31
CA ALA A 110 9.06 -7.08 0.25
C ALA A 110 8.48 -5.82 0.91
N GLU A 111 7.21 -5.50 0.69
CA GLU A 111 6.54 -4.37 1.34
C GLU A 111 6.44 -4.57 2.86
N LEU A 112 6.13 -5.78 3.31
CA LEU A 112 6.10 -6.12 4.73
C LEU A 112 7.49 -5.95 5.38
N LEU A 113 8.54 -6.44 4.72
CA LEU A 113 9.92 -6.35 5.19
C LEU A 113 10.42 -4.90 5.22
N GLN A 114 10.12 -4.10 4.19
CA GLN A 114 10.48 -2.68 4.16
C GLN A 114 9.81 -1.90 5.29
N LYS A 115 8.52 -2.15 5.56
CA LYS A 115 7.85 -1.56 6.73
C LYS A 115 8.54 -1.99 8.03
N PHE A 116 8.91 -3.26 8.14
CA PHE A 116 9.54 -3.80 9.35
C PHE A 116 10.88 -3.12 9.65
N ILE A 117 11.75 -3.01 8.65
CA ILE A 117 13.04 -2.34 8.74
C ILE A 117 12.88 -0.86 9.08
N LYS A 118 11.89 -0.18 8.47
CA LYS A 118 11.63 1.24 8.70
C LYS A 118 11.15 1.52 10.13
N GLU A 119 10.30 0.67 10.67
CA GLU A 119 9.71 0.85 12.01
C GLU A 119 10.60 0.32 13.14
N ASN A 120 11.51 -0.63 12.86
CA ASN A 120 12.36 -1.28 13.87
C ASN A 120 13.87 -1.19 13.52
N PRO A 121 14.45 0.01 13.35
CA PRO A 121 15.86 0.16 12.99
C PRO A 121 16.83 -0.34 14.08
N HIS A 122 16.38 -0.46 15.32
CA HIS A 122 17.20 -0.92 16.46
C HIS A 122 17.28 -2.45 16.55
N GLU A 123 16.24 -3.18 16.15
CA GLU A 123 16.22 -4.65 16.23
C GLU A 123 17.23 -5.30 15.27
N LEU A 124 17.66 -4.57 14.24
CA LEU A 124 18.67 -4.99 13.26
C LEU A 124 20.11 -4.69 13.69
N ARG A 125 20.31 -3.83 14.70
CA ARG A 125 21.64 -3.44 15.17
C ARG A 125 22.21 -4.40 16.20
N ILE A 126 21.35 -5.08 16.96
CA ILE A 126 21.75 -5.88 18.14
C ILE A 126 22.62 -7.07 17.73
N GLU A 127 22.44 -7.67 16.54
CA GLU A 127 23.30 -8.79 16.09
C GLU A 127 24.60 -8.36 15.40
N SER A 128 24.72 -7.10 14.97
CA SER A 128 25.95 -6.61 14.31
C SER A 128 27.09 -6.24 15.28
N GLN A 129 26.81 -6.22 16.59
CA GLN A 129 27.79 -5.89 17.63
C GLN A 129 28.31 -7.12 18.38
N ASP A 130 27.71 -8.30 18.18
CA ASP A 130 28.08 -9.56 18.83
C ASP A 130 28.72 -10.58 17.86
N ALA A 131 29.12 -10.15 16.66
CA ALA A 131 29.80 -10.97 15.64
C ALA A 131 31.27 -10.58 15.45
#